data_AF-A0A2V7I657-F1
#
_entry.id   AF-A0A2V7I657-F1
#
_cell.length_a   1.000
_cell.length_b   1.000
_cell.length_c   1.000
_cell.angle_alpha   90.00
_cell.angle_beta   90.00
_cell.angle_gamma   90.00
#
_symmetry.space_group_name_H-M   'P 1'
#
loop_
_entity.id
_entity.type
_entity.pdbx_description
1 polymer ?
#
loop_
_entity_poly.entity_id
_entity_poly.type
_entity_poly.pdbx_seq_one_letter_code
_entity_poly.pdbx_strand_id
1 'polypeptide(L)'
;MAERIFTRNFHLPDSHTLRVYRETGGYTAIAKALRMEPAAITEEVKKSNLRGLGGAGFPTGTKWSFIPKGSTAPKYLVVNADEGEPGTFKDRYLLERDPHAVIEGMLIAARAIDSRQGFVYIRGEYVQPWRIFSGAVREAYSAGLLGKNIQGSGADFDIIVHRGAGAYICGEETGLISSLEGKKGWPKVKPPFPAIKGAFGQPTIVNNVETLAAVPHIINRGGEWFAGLGSKTQGGTRLYSVSGHVVTPGVVEASVSITLRSLIYDECGGISNGRRLKAVVPGGASAAILTADEIDVTMDVDGLKNAGTMAGSAGVIV
;
A
#
# COMPACT_ATOMS: atom_id res chain seq x y z
N MET A 1 7.26 -1.75 -22.00
CA MET A 1 7.39 -1.85 -20.53
C MET A 1 6.66 -0.67 -19.91
N ALA A 2 5.78 -0.93 -18.94
CA ALA A 2 5.13 0.13 -18.17
C ALA A 2 6.18 0.91 -17.36
N GLU A 3 5.88 2.18 -17.08
CA GLU A 3 6.73 3.01 -16.23
C GLU A 3 6.79 2.43 -14.80
N ARG A 4 8.01 2.22 -14.28
CA ARG A 4 8.23 1.73 -12.91
C ARG A 4 8.12 2.88 -11.91
N ILE A 5 7.21 2.75 -10.96
CA ILE A 5 6.92 3.70 -9.89
C ILE A 5 7.50 3.18 -8.59
N PHE A 6 7.03 2.02 -8.15
CA PHE A 6 7.37 1.44 -6.84
C PHE A 6 8.79 0.87 -6.81
N THR A 7 9.21 0.23 -7.90
CA THR A 7 10.50 -0.49 -7.97
C THR A 7 11.64 0.36 -8.52
N ARG A 8 11.39 1.64 -8.84
CA ARG A 8 12.38 2.52 -9.50
C ARG A 8 13.72 2.59 -8.76
N ASN A 9 13.70 2.48 -7.42
CA ASN A 9 14.88 2.60 -6.57
C ASN A 9 15.47 1.27 -6.11
N PHE A 10 14.77 0.13 -6.31
CA PHE A 10 15.12 -1.14 -5.66
C PHE A 10 16.49 -1.71 -6.05
N HIS A 11 16.99 -1.32 -7.22
CA HIS A 11 18.28 -1.73 -7.76
C HIS A 11 19.46 -0.92 -7.22
N LEU A 12 19.19 0.20 -6.57
CA LEU A 12 20.24 1.08 -6.05
C LEU A 12 20.82 0.49 -4.75
N PRO A 13 22.14 0.52 -4.56
CA PRO A 13 22.74 0.25 -3.26
C PRO A 13 22.18 1.18 -2.19
N ASP A 14 21.90 0.65 -1.00
CA ASP A 14 21.35 1.41 0.13
C ASP A 14 20.08 2.20 -0.19
N SER A 15 19.26 1.71 -1.13
CA SER A 15 17.99 2.32 -1.53
C SER A 15 17.05 2.61 -0.37
N HIS A 16 17.20 1.88 0.73
CA HIS A 16 16.40 2.02 1.93
C HIS A 16 16.71 3.25 2.79
N THR A 17 17.80 3.97 2.49
CA THR A 17 18.28 5.10 3.28
C THR A 17 17.70 6.43 2.81
N LEU A 18 17.58 7.38 3.74
CA LEU A 18 17.11 8.74 3.48
C LEU A 18 17.94 9.43 2.39
N ARG A 19 19.25 9.20 2.38
CA ARG A 19 20.18 9.80 1.43
C ARG A 19 19.81 9.42 0.00
N VAL A 20 19.72 8.12 -0.29
CA VAL A 20 19.40 7.63 -1.65
C VAL A 20 17.99 8.02 -2.06
N TYR A 21 17.03 8.00 -1.13
CA TYR A 21 15.68 8.44 -1.41
C TYR A 21 15.62 9.93 -1.81
N ARG A 22 16.38 10.81 -1.14
CA ARG A 22 16.48 12.23 -1.52
C ARG A 22 17.19 12.44 -2.86
N GLU A 23 18.28 11.72 -3.13
CA GLU A 23 19.02 11.79 -4.40
C GLU A 23 18.14 11.42 -5.61
N THR A 24 17.11 10.58 -5.40
CA THR A 24 16.15 10.16 -6.43
C THR A 24 14.85 10.99 -6.42
N GLY A 25 14.85 12.16 -5.78
CA GLY A 25 13.74 13.11 -5.76
C GLY A 25 12.69 12.87 -4.66
N GLY A 26 12.99 12.03 -3.67
CA GLY A 26 12.14 11.81 -2.50
C GLY A 26 12.02 13.04 -1.59
N TYR A 27 10.94 13.10 -0.82
CA TYR A 27 10.54 14.23 0.04
C TYR A 27 10.16 15.54 -0.70
N THR A 28 10.13 15.53 -2.03
CA THR A 28 9.63 16.65 -2.84
C THR A 28 8.10 16.73 -2.84
N ALA A 29 7.41 15.60 -2.71
CA ALA A 29 5.96 15.53 -2.74
C ALA A 29 5.37 16.07 -1.43
N ILE A 30 5.97 15.75 -0.28
CA ILE A 30 5.53 16.35 0.99
C ILE A 30 5.74 17.87 0.99
N ALA A 31 6.85 18.37 0.44
CA ALA A 31 7.08 19.81 0.33
C ALA A 31 5.98 20.49 -0.50
N LYS A 32 5.52 19.84 -1.59
CA LYS A 32 4.36 20.29 -2.38
C LYS A 32 3.06 20.19 -1.58
N ALA A 33 2.80 19.08 -0.92
CA ALA A 33 1.59 18.82 -0.14
C ALA A 33 1.42 19.77 1.05
N LEU A 34 2.51 20.20 1.71
CA LEU A 34 2.46 21.17 2.80
C LEU A 34 1.92 22.55 2.35
N ARG A 35 2.05 22.88 1.06
CA ARG A 35 1.49 24.10 0.45
C ARG A 35 0.07 23.92 -0.10
N MET A 36 -0.49 22.71 0.01
CA MET A 36 -1.84 22.40 -0.44
C MET A 36 -2.80 22.42 0.75
N GLU A 37 -4.06 22.77 0.46
CA GLU A 37 -5.15 22.51 1.39
C GLU A 37 -5.38 21.00 1.54
N PRO A 38 -5.70 20.48 2.74
CA PRO A 38 -5.93 19.05 2.97
C PRO A 38 -6.96 18.43 2.02
N ALA A 39 -8.02 19.20 1.72
CA ALA A 39 -9.05 18.80 0.78
C ALA A 39 -8.51 18.63 -0.64
N ALA A 40 -7.62 19.52 -1.09
CA ALA A 40 -7.00 19.44 -2.41
C ALA A 40 -6.12 18.18 -2.56
N ILE A 41 -5.41 17.78 -1.50
CA ILE A 41 -4.63 16.52 -1.49
C ILE A 41 -5.58 15.32 -1.65
N THR A 42 -6.69 15.30 -0.90
CA THR A 42 -7.69 14.24 -1.01
C THR A 42 -8.31 14.17 -2.40
N GLU A 43 -8.64 15.32 -3.01
CA GLU A 43 -9.19 15.38 -4.36
C GLU A 43 -8.16 14.94 -5.42
N GLU A 44 -6.89 15.28 -5.27
CA GLU A 44 -5.83 14.79 -6.18
C GLU A 44 -5.72 13.25 -6.13
N VAL A 45 -5.82 12.66 -4.93
CA VAL A 45 -5.83 11.20 -4.76
C VAL A 45 -7.13 10.58 -5.30
N LYS A 46 -8.28 11.23 -5.20
CA LYS A 46 -9.51 10.77 -5.88
C LYS A 46 -9.34 10.79 -7.40
N LYS A 47 -8.79 11.88 -7.95
CA LYS A 47 -8.53 12.07 -9.38
C LYS A 47 -7.60 10.99 -9.93
N SER A 48 -6.67 10.50 -9.11
CA SER A 48 -5.78 9.38 -9.48
C SER A 48 -6.48 8.04 -9.71
N ASN A 49 -7.73 7.90 -9.24
CA ASN A 49 -8.45 6.64 -9.21
C ASN A 49 -7.65 5.50 -8.53
N LEU A 50 -6.79 5.85 -7.57
CA LEU A 50 -6.06 4.90 -6.74
C LEU A 50 -7.05 4.10 -5.89
N ARG A 51 -7.01 2.78 -6.06
CA ARG A 51 -7.74 1.80 -5.24
C ARG A 51 -6.82 1.30 -4.13
N GLY A 52 -7.40 0.85 -3.01
CA GLY A 52 -6.64 0.27 -1.91
C GLY A 52 -5.98 -1.05 -2.33
N LEU A 53 -4.64 -1.07 -2.31
CA LEU A 53 -3.80 -2.17 -2.84
C LEU A 53 -3.54 -3.31 -1.84
N GLY A 54 -4.29 -3.34 -0.73
CA GLY A 54 -4.16 -4.35 0.31
C GLY A 54 -5.17 -5.50 0.27
N GLY A 55 -6.11 -5.52 -0.68
CA GLY A 55 -7.17 -6.54 -0.70
C GLY A 55 -8.49 -6.04 -1.28
N ALA A 56 -9.16 -5.19 -0.51
CA ALA A 56 -10.55 -4.81 -0.76
C ALA A 56 -10.77 -3.88 -1.97
N GLY A 57 -9.72 -3.28 -2.54
CA GLY A 57 -9.86 -2.42 -3.71
C GLY A 57 -10.74 -1.18 -3.48
N PHE A 58 -10.88 -0.70 -2.25
CA PHE A 58 -11.72 0.46 -1.96
C PHE A 58 -11.04 1.77 -2.45
N PRO A 59 -11.74 2.73 -3.08
CA PRO A 59 -11.14 3.99 -3.55
C PRO A 59 -10.48 4.78 -2.41
N THR A 60 -9.16 5.03 -2.53
CA THR A 60 -8.34 5.58 -1.44
C THR A 60 -8.76 6.99 -1.06
N GLY A 61 -8.92 7.88 -2.04
CA GLY A 61 -9.33 9.27 -1.77
C GLY A 61 -10.76 9.37 -1.20
N THR A 62 -11.67 8.48 -1.59
CA THR A 62 -12.99 8.38 -0.96
C THR A 62 -12.87 7.93 0.49
N LYS A 63 -11.99 6.95 0.79
CA LYS A 63 -11.75 6.47 2.15
C LYS A 63 -11.33 7.61 3.08
N TRP A 64 -10.43 8.48 2.61
CA TRP A 64 -9.95 9.63 3.38
C TRP A 64 -11.06 10.64 3.69
N SER A 65 -12.04 10.78 2.79
CA SER A 65 -13.17 11.68 2.99
C SER A 65 -14.19 11.22 4.04
N PHE A 66 -14.08 9.99 4.56
CA PHE A 66 -14.97 9.46 5.61
C PHE A 66 -14.63 9.96 7.01
N ILE A 67 -13.47 10.61 7.19
CA ILE A 67 -13.16 11.26 8.46
C ILE A 67 -14.16 12.42 8.67
N PRO A 68 -14.85 12.49 9.83
CA PRO A 68 -15.83 13.54 10.09
C PRO A 68 -15.19 14.94 10.01
N LYS A 69 -15.76 15.79 9.15
CA LYS A 69 -15.35 17.20 9.04
C LYS A 69 -15.65 17.92 10.35
N GLY A 70 -14.72 18.76 10.81
CA GLY A 70 -14.88 19.54 12.04
C GLY A 70 -14.74 18.74 13.34
N SER A 71 -14.41 17.43 13.28
CA SER A 71 -14.02 16.69 14.48
C SER A 71 -12.75 17.30 15.09
N THR A 72 -12.83 17.64 16.37
CA THR A 72 -11.69 18.07 17.21
C THR A 72 -10.98 16.89 17.87
N ALA A 73 -11.52 15.67 17.72
CA ALA A 73 -10.91 14.46 18.23
C ALA A 73 -9.58 14.18 17.50
N PRO A 74 -8.58 13.61 18.19
CA PRO A 74 -7.38 13.11 17.52
C PRO A 74 -7.76 12.17 16.38
N LYS A 75 -7.06 12.26 15.24
CA LYS A 75 -7.27 11.38 14.08
C LYS A 75 -6.03 10.54 13.88
N TYR A 76 -6.20 9.26 13.58
CA TYR A 76 -5.09 8.34 13.41
C TYR A 76 -4.96 7.84 11.98
N LEU A 77 -3.71 7.73 11.53
CA LEU A 77 -3.36 6.97 10.35
C LEU A 77 -2.77 5.63 10.81
N VAL A 78 -3.27 4.53 10.28
CA VAL A 78 -2.71 3.20 10.52
C VAL A 78 -2.26 2.61 9.19
N VAL A 79 -1.02 2.17 9.12
CA VAL A 79 -0.47 1.44 8.00
C VAL A 79 -0.55 -0.04 8.29
N ASN A 80 -1.27 -0.75 7.43
CA ASN A 80 -1.33 -2.20 7.44
C ASN A 80 -0.15 -2.77 6.65
N ALA A 81 0.86 -3.24 7.41
CA ALA A 81 2.04 -3.93 6.95
C ALA A 81 2.08 -5.38 7.49
N ASP A 82 0.91 -5.98 7.75
CA ASP A 82 0.82 -7.35 8.25
C ASP A 82 1.03 -8.39 7.14
N GLU A 83 0.72 -8.09 5.87
CA GLU A 83 1.00 -8.93 4.69
C GLU A 83 0.99 -10.46 4.97
N GLY A 84 -0.05 -10.93 5.67
CA GLY A 84 -0.15 -12.32 6.10
C GLY A 84 -0.72 -13.25 5.02
N GLU A 85 -1.25 -12.66 3.94
CA GLU A 85 -1.86 -13.40 2.83
C GLU A 85 -0.84 -14.33 2.16
N PRO A 86 -1.14 -15.63 2.05
CA PRO A 86 -0.27 -16.56 1.34
C PRO A 86 -0.01 -16.12 -0.10
N GLY A 87 1.26 -16.22 -0.52
CA GLY A 87 1.70 -15.81 -1.86
C GLY A 87 2.01 -14.32 -2.01
N THR A 88 1.85 -13.52 -0.95
CA THR A 88 2.06 -12.07 -1.00
C THR A 88 3.33 -11.66 -0.27
N PHE A 89 4.17 -10.87 -0.92
CA PHE A 89 5.46 -10.39 -0.39
C PHE A 89 5.89 -9.03 -0.98
N LYS A 90 4.98 -8.27 -1.59
CA LYS A 90 5.24 -6.97 -2.22
C LYS A 90 5.53 -5.85 -1.22
N ASP A 91 4.80 -5.81 -0.11
CA ASP A 91 4.92 -4.81 0.95
C ASP A 91 6.25 -4.99 1.67
N ARG A 92 6.68 -6.25 1.89
CA ARG A 92 8.02 -6.56 2.38
C ARG A 92 9.11 -5.82 1.60
N TYR A 93 9.06 -5.89 0.27
CA TYR A 93 10.07 -5.25 -0.57
C TYR A 93 10.04 -3.74 -0.42
N LEU A 94 8.86 -3.11 -0.34
CA LEU A 94 8.77 -1.67 -0.07
C LEU A 94 9.36 -1.31 1.29
N LEU A 95 9.05 -2.07 2.34
CA LEU A 95 9.59 -1.83 3.68
C LEU A 95 11.12 -2.03 3.76
N GLU A 96 11.68 -2.97 2.99
CA GLU A 96 13.10 -3.28 2.98
C GLU A 96 13.91 -2.42 2.01
N ARG A 97 13.32 -1.96 0.89
CA ARG A 97 14.04 -1.33 -0.22
C ARG A 97 13.70 0.14 -0.43
N ASP A 98 12.49 0.59 -0.10
CA ASP A 98 12.10 2.00 -0.21
C ASP A 98 11.12 2.42 0.91
N PRO A 99 11.54 2.30 2.19
CA PRO A 99 10.70 2.65 3.34
C PRO A 99 10.38 4.14 3.39
N HIS A 100 11.24 5.00 2.84
CA HIS A 100 11.01 6.44 2.83
C HIS A 100 9.88 6.86 1.89
N ALA A 101 9.63 6.13 0.78
CA ALA A 101 8.42 6.34 -0.02
C ALA A 101 7.13 6.13 0.79
N VAL A 102 7.12 5.10 1.64
CA VAL A 102 5.97 4.82 2.53
C VAL A 102 5.84 5.92 3.58
N ILE A 103 6.94 6.33 4.22
CA ILE A 103 6.94 7.40 5.23
C ILE A 103 6.47 8.74 4.63
N GLU A 104 6.94 9.10 3.43
CA GLU A 104 6.48 10.30 2.73
C GLU A 104 4.99 10.20 2.37
N GLY A 105 4.53 9.03 1.91
CA GLY A 105 3.11 8.76 1.68
C GLY A 105 2.26 8.92 2.95
N MET A 106 2.78 8.46 4.09
CA MET A 106 2.13 8.64 5.40
C MET A 106 2.02 10.12 5.77
N LEU A 107 3.08 10.91 5.59
CA LEU A 107 3.08 12.35 5.85
C LEU A 107 2.02 13.09 5.02
N ILE A 108 1.93 12.76 3.73
CA ILE A 108 0.95 13.36 2.83
C ILE A 108 -0.47 12.95 3.22
N ALA A 109 -0.70 11.66 3.49
CA ALA A 109 -2.00 11.16 3.93
C ALA A 109 -2.42 11.79 5.26
N ALA A 110 -1.50 11.90 6.21
CA ALA A 110 -1.70 12.54 7.50
C ALA A 110 -2.11 14.01 7.35
N ARG A 111 -1.43 14.76 6.47
CA ARG A 111 -1.82 16.13 6.13
C ARG A 111 -3.23 16.20 5.51
N ALA A 112 -3.57 15.26 4.62
CA ALA A 112 -4.88 15.22 3.97
C ALA A 112 -6.04 14.97 4.95
N ILE A 113 -5.81 14.12 5.96
CA ILE A 113 -6.82 13.75 6.95
C ILE A 113 -6.68 14.49 8.29
N ASP A 114 -5.74 15.42 8.40
CA ASP A 114 -5.43 16.17 9.64
C ASP A 114 -5.08 15.24 10.83
N SER A 115 -4.27 14.22 10.56
CA SER A 115 -3.72 13.32 11.58
C SER A 115 -2.34 13.81 12.04
N ARG A 116 -2.09 13.74 13.35
CA ARG A 116 -0.77 14.03 13.96
C ARG A 116 -0.03 12.78 14.43
N GLN A 117 -0.65 11.60 14.28
CA GLN A 117 -0.11 10.34 14.78
C GLN A 117 -0.42 9.20 13.83
N GLY A 118 0.66 8.58 13.36
CA GLY A 118 0.66 7.35 12.57
C GLY A 118 1.06 6.14 13.39
N PHE A 119 0.49 4.99 13.05
CA PHE A 119 0.92 3.68 13.52
C PHE A 119 1.27 2.81 12.31
N VAL A 120 2.39 2.12 12.35
CA VAL A 120 2.76 1.13 11.34
C VAL A 120 2.72 -0.24 11.98
N TYR A 121 1.75 -1.06 11.60
CA TYR A 121 1.57 -2.40 12.11
C TYR A 121 2.26 -3.39 11.18
N ILE A 122 3.47 -3.81 11.53
CA ILE A 122 4.30 -4.76 10.78
C ILE A 122 4.08 -6.15 11.33
N ARG A 123 3.88 -7.16 10.48
CA ARG A 123 3.72 -8.55 10.96
C ARG A 123 4.87 -9.04 11.83
N GLY A 124 4.55 -10.00 12.69
CA GLY A 124 5.48 -10.57 13.66
C GLY A 124 6.74 -11.16 13.04
N GLU A 125 6.60 -11.82 11.89
CA GLU A 125 7.68 -12.55 11.22
C GLU A 125 8.65 -11.62 10.47
N TYR A 126 8.24 -10.38 10.19
CA TYR A 126 9.07 -9.40 9.47
C TYR A 126 10.06 -8.69 10.40
N VAL A 127 10.98 -9.47 10.98
CA VAL A 127 12.05 -8.92 11.84
C VAL A 127 12.97 -7.97 11.07
N GLN A 128 13.40 -8.36 9.86
CA GLN A 128 14.29 -7.54 9.04
C GLN A 128 13.60 -6.29 8.46
N PRO A 129 12.40 -6.39 7.82
CA PRO A 129 11.66 -5.21 7.41
C PRO A 129 11.36 -4.26 8.57
N TRP A 130 11.01 -4.78 9.75
CA TRP A 130 10.81 -3.96 10.95
C TRP A 130 12.08 -3.18 11.33
N ARG A 131 13.25 -3.83 11.36
CA ARG A 131 14.53 -3.14 11.66
C ARG A 131 14.85 -2.04 10.67
N ILE A 132 14.71 -2.32 9.37
CA ILE A 132 14.99 -1.35 8.29
C ILE A 132 14.01 -0.18 8.37
N PHE A 133 12.72 -0.45 8.44
CA PHE A 133 11.70 0.59 8.50
C PHE A 133 11.82 1.45 9.77
N SER A 134 12.08 0.85 10.93
CA SER A 134 12.38 1.60 12.17
C SER A 134 13.67 2.42 12.07
N GLY A 135 14.66 1.97 11.29
CA GLY A 135 15.84 2.77 10.92
C GLY A 135 15.43 4.01 10.12
N ALA A 136 14.70 3.83 9.03
CA ALA A 136 14.21 4.92 8.17
C ALA A 136 13.33 5.94 8.93
N VAL A 137 12.49 5.47 9.86
CA VAL A 137 11.72 6.37 10.75
C VAL A 137 12.67 7.21 11.61
N ARG A 138 13.71 6.61 12.21
CA ARG A 138 14.72 7.37 12.99
C ARG A 138 15.49 8.37 12.12
N GLU A 139 15.84 8.02 10.89
CA GLU A 139 16.46 8.93 9.94
C GLU A 139 15.54 10.12 9.63
N ALA A 140 14.25 9.86 9.40
CA ALA A 140 13.26 10.90 9.14
C ALA A 140 13.07 11.84 10.35
N TYR A 141 13.04 11.31 11.58
CA TYR A 141 13.07 12.14 12.81
C TYR A 141 14.34 12.99 12.88
N SER A 142 15.51 12.38 12.70
CA SER A 142 16.81 13.08 12.76
C SER A 142 16.93 14.19 11.73
N ALA A 143 16.25 14.05 10.59
CA ALA A 143 16.23 15.03 9.52
C ALA A 143 15.09 16.07 9.63
N GLY A 144 14.31 16.07 10.72
CA GLY A 144 13.19 17.00 10.93
C GLY A 144 12.00 16.79 9.97
N LEU A 145 11.85 15.57 9.45
CA LEU A 145 10.74 15.16 8.57
C LEU A 145 9.58 14.53 9.34
N LEU A 146 9.81 14.15 10.60
CA LEU A 146 8.81 13.65 11.56
C LEU A 146 8.97 14.39 12.89
N GLY A 147 7.95 14.29 13.74
CA GLY A 147 7.87 15.00 15.01
C GLY A 147 7.18 16.34 14.88
N LYS A 148 7.71 17.36 15.58
CA LYS A 148 7.08 18.68 15.64
C LYS A 148 7.57 19.62 14.54
N ASN A 149 6.67 20.49 14.09
CA ASN A 149 6.97 21.58 13.16
C ASN A 149 7.79 21.14 11.93
N ILE A 150 7.30 20.09 11.26
CA ILE A 150 7.97 19.43 10.13
C ILE A 150 8.31 20.48 9.06
N GLN A 151 9.60 20.59 8.74
CA GLN A 151 10.14 21.57 7.79
C GLN A 151 9.73 23.04 8.06
N GLY A 152 9.45 23.40 9.32
CA GLY A 152 9.01 24.75 9.68
C GLY A 152 7.56 25.09 9.27
N SER A 153 6.78 24.09 8.88
CA SER A 153 5.41 24.29 8.35
C SER A 153 4.33 24.49 9.42
N GLY A 154 4.65 24.30 10.70
CA GLY A 154 3.68 24.22 11.80
C GLY A 154 2.91 22.89 11.88
N ALA A 155 3.16 21.95 10.98
CA ALA A 155 2.56 20.61 11.02
C ALA A 155 3.36 19.65 11.92
N ASP A 156 2.66 18.83 12.68
CA ASP A 156 3.23 17.79 13.53
C ASP A 156 2.79 16.40 13.03
N PHE A 157 3.70 15.44 13.01
CA PHE A 157 3.35 14.04 12.73
C PHE A 157 4.35 13.07 13.35
N ASP A 158 3.86 12.21 14.25
CA ASP A 158 4.65 11.16 14.89
C ASP A 158 4.32 9.77 14.33
N ILE A 159 5.29 8.86 14.33
CA ILE A 159 5.10 7.47 13.90
C ILE A 159 5.50 6.51 15.00
N ILE A 160 4.58 5.60 15.35
CA ILE A 160 4.86 4.43 16.19
C ILE A 160 4.91 3.19 15.31
N VAL A 161 6.05 2.49 15.31
CA VAL A 161 6.18 1.21 14.63
C VAL A 161 5.86 0.09 15.60
N HIS A 162 4.77 -0.63 15.36
CA HIS A 162 4.31 -1.75 16.15
C HIS A 162 4.54 -3.06 15.40
N ARG A 163 5.10 -4.07 16.08
CA ARG A 163 5.30 -5.40 15.50
C ARG A 163 4.25 -6.36 16.05
N GLY A 164 3.46 -6.98 15.17
CA GLY A 164 2.47 -7.99 15.50
C GLY A 164 3.07 -9.31 15.98
N ALA A 165 2.23 -10.34 16.08
CA ALA A 165 2.58 -11.63 16.68
C ALA A 165 2.19 -12.86 15.83
N GLY A 166 2.21 -12.72 14.50
CA GLY A 166 2.08 -13.85 13.56
C GLY A 166 0.66 -14.38 13.37
N ALA A 167 -0.32 -13.48 13.26
CA ALA A 167 -1.72 -13.85 13.11
C ALA A 167 -2.33 -13.21 11.86
N TYR A 168 -2.57 -14.02 10.82
CA TYR A 168 -3.19 -13.60 9.54
C TYR A 168 -4.44 -12.72 9.72
N ILE A 169 -5.28 -13.05 10.70
CA ILE A 169 -6.51 -12.30 10.98
C ILE A 169 -6.26 -10.84 11.41
N CYS A 170 -5.06 -10.52 11.92
CA CYS A 170 -4.65 -9.16 12.24
C CYS A 170 -4.34 -8.33 11.00
N GLY A 171 -4.32 -8.93 9.80
CA GLY A 171 -4.32 -8.21 8.54
C GLY A 171 -5.69 -7.63 8.16
N GLU A 172 -6.79 -8.11 8.77
CA GLU A 172 -8.10 -7.47 8.60
C GLU A 172 -8.13 -6.12 9.32
N GLU A 173 -8.72 -5.10 8.71
CA GLU A 173 -8.69 -3.71 9.16
C GLU A 173 -9.05 -3.50 10.64
N THR A 174 -10.11 -4.13 11.13
CA THR A 174 -10.56 -4.00 12.53
C THR A 174 -9.86 -4.97 13.47
N GLY A 175 -9.47 -6.16 12.99
CA GLY A 175 -8.62 -7.11 13.70
C GLY A 175 -7.25 -6.50 14.01
N LEU A 176 -6.66 -5.81 13.03
CA LEU A 176 -5.44 -5.02 13.16
C LEU A 176 -5.57 -3.99 14.28
N ILE A 177 -6.65 -3.20 14.26
CA ILE A 177 -6.91 -2.18 15.28
C ILE A 177 -7.04 -2.83 16.66
N SER A 178 -7.77 -3.94 16.79
CA SER A 178 -7.88 -4.67 18.07
C SER A 178 -6.52 -5.12 18.58
N SER A 179 -5.66 -5.65 17.70
CA SER A 179 -4.31 -6.08 18.03
C SER A 179 -3.41 -4.90 18.44
N LEU A 180 -3.46 -3.79 17.69
CA LEU A 180 -2.75 -2.54 18.00
C LEU A 180 -3.17 -1.95 19.36
N GLU A 181 -4.43 -2.11 19.75
CA GLU A 181 -4.97 -1.74 21.07
C GLU A 181 -4.53 -2.69 22.21
N GLY A 182 -3.72 -3.71 21.92
CA GLY A 182 -3.26 -4.71 22.90
C GLY A 182 -4.29 -5.79 23.23
N LYS A 183 -5.38 -5.89 22.47
CA LYS A 183 -6.40 -6.94 22.63
C LYS A 183 -6.07 -8.12 21.72
N LYS A 184 -6.85 -9.20 21.83
CA LYS A 184 -6.86 -10.24 20.79
C LYS A 184 -7.26 -9.60 19.45
N GLY A 185 -6.60 -9.98 18.37
CA GLY A 185 -6.84 -9.48 17.00
C GLY A 185 -8.17 -9.91 16.38
N TRP A 186 -9.25 -9.97 17.17
CA TRP A 186 -10.58 -10.28 16.68
C TRP A 186 -11.16 -9.08 15.93
N PRO A 187 -11.63 -9.28 14.68
CA PRO A 187 -12.36 -8.26 13.94
C PRO A 187 -13.57 -7.77 14.71
N LYS A 188 -13.88 -6.49 14.57
CA LYS A 188 -15.06 -5.84 15.15
C LYS A 188 -16.18 -5.84 14.11
N VAL A 189 -17.41 -6.12 14.54
CA VAL A 189 -18.59 -5.98 13.68
C VAL A 189 -18.75 -4.51 13.29
N LYS A 190 -19.02 -4.25 12.01
CA LYS A 190 -19.32 -2.93 11.46
C LYS A 190 -20.85 -2.80 11.35
N PRO A 191 -21.49 -1.67 11.73
CA PRO A 191 -20.93 -0.42 12.27
C PRO A 191 -20.58 -0.45 13.78
N PRO A 192 -19.74 0.49 14.28
CA PRO A 192 -19.18 1.66 13.58
C PRO A 192 -17.96 1.33 12.71
N PHE A 193 -17.80 2.07 11.61
CA PHE A 193 -16.62 1.97 10.74
C PHE A 193 -15.39 2.65 11.36
N PRO A 194 -14.16 2.19 11.06
CA PRO A 194 -12.92 2.77 11.61
C PRO A 194 -12.76 4.28 11.38
N ALA A 195 -13.24 4.79 10.23
CA ALA A 195 -13.18 6.22 9.93
C ALA A 195 -14.00 7.08 10.91
N ILE A 196 -14.96 6.49 11.61
CA ILE A 196 -15.74 7.15 12.67
C ILE A 196 -15.19 6.79 14.05
N LYS A 197 -14.99 5.49 14.31
CA LYS A 197 -14.52 4.95 15.59
C LYS A 197 -13.59 3.77 15.36
N GLY A 198 -12.30 4.07 15.19
CA GLY A 198 -11.24 3.10 14.93
C GLY A 198 -10.33 2.92 16.15
N ALA A 199 -9.02 3.08 15.94
CA ALA A 199 -7.99 2.88 16.95
C ALA A 199 -8.22 3.78 18.16
N PHE A 200 -8.25 3.18 19.34
CA PHE A 200 -8.47 3.86 20.62
C PHE A 200 -9.79 4.67 20.64
N GLY A 201 -10.78 4.23 19.86
CA GLY A 201 -12.07 4.89 19.73
C GLY A 201 -12.05 6.18 18.90
N GLN A 202 -10.94 6.50 18.24
CA GLN A 202 -10.78 7.73 17.46
C GLN A 202 -10.98 7.50 15.95
N PRO A 203 -11.38 8.53 15.17
CA PRO A 203 -11.42 8.45 13.71
C PRO A 203 -10.09 7.96 13.14
N THR A 204 -10.12 6.86 12.38
CA THR A 204 -8.91 6.19 11.90
C THR A 204 -9.02 5.80 10.43
N ILE A 205 -8.00 6.15 9.65
CA ILE A 205 -7.80 5.62 8.31
C ILE A 205 -6.78 4.49 8.36
N VAL A 206 -7.15 3.34 7.81
CA VAL A 206 -6.20 2.23 7.58
C VAL A 206 -5.88 2.14 6.09
N ASN A 207 -4.61 2.22 5.72
CA ASN A 207 -4.14 2.00 4.35
C ASN A 207 -3.01 0.97 4.32
N ASN A 208 -2.90 0.25 3.21
CA ASN A 208 -1.80 -0.68 2.96
C ASN A 208 -0.50 0.06 2.59
N VAL A 209 0.65 -0.57 2.84
CA VAL A 209 1.99 -0.04 2.52
C VAL A 209 2.09 0.47 1.09
N GLU A 210 1.78 -0.38 0.11
CA GLU A 210 1.85 -0.02 -1.32
C GLU A 210 0.92 1.14 -1.70
N THR A 211 -0.26 1.20 -1.06
CA THR A 211 -1.21 2.31 -1.30
C THR A 211 -0.59 3.64 -0.91
N LEU A 212 0.11 3.71 0.22
CA LEU A 212 0.77 4.94 0.67
C LEU A 212 2.02 5.24 -0.15
N ALA A 213 2.79 4.22 -0.55
CA ALA A 213 3.95 4.40 -1.43
C ALA A 213 3.59 5.02 -2.81
N ALA A 214 2.35 4.87 -3.27
CA ALA A 214 1.88 5.52 -4.51
C ALA A 214 1.66 7.03 -4.37
N VAL A 215 1.33 7.49 -3.16
CA VAL A 215 0.86 8.87 -2.91
C VAL A 215 1.89 9.94 -3.28
N PRO A 216 3.21 9.82 -2.96
CA PRO A 216 4.19 10.82 -3.36
C PRO A 216 4.22 11.06 -4.89
N HIS A 217 4.08 9.99 -5.67
CA HIS A 217 4.07 10.08 -7.13
C HIS A 217 2.84 10.82 -7.66
N ILE A 218 1.67 10.51 -7.10
CA ILE A 218 0.41 11.19 -7.42
C ILE A 218 0.52 12.69 -7.14
N ILE A 219 1.04 13.08 -5.98
CA ILE A 219 1.17 14.50 -5.64
C ILE A 219 2.17 15.21 -6.54
N ASN A 220 3.32 14.60 -6.84
CA ASN A 220 4.31 15.23 -7.69
C ASN A 220 3.84 15.42 -9.13
N ARG A 221 3.20 14.39 -9.72
CA ARG A 221 2.93 14.30 -11.16
C ARG A 221 1.47 14.53 -11.54
N GLY A 222 0.57 14.56 -10.57
CA GLY A 222 -0.87 14.72 -10.74
C GLY A 222 -1.62 13.39 -10.80
N GLY A 223 -2.86 13.41 -10.35
CA GLY A 223 -3.78 12.29 -10.35
C GLY A 223 -4.12 11.82 -11.76
N GLU A 224 -4.35 12.72 -12.71
CA GLU A 224 -4.63 12.33 -14.11
C GLU A 224 -3.50 11.50 -14.72
N TRP A 225 -2.24 11.88 -14.44
CA TRP A 225 -1.10 11.10 -14.89
C TRP A 225 -1.15 9.68 -14.32
N PHE A 226 -1.39 9.52 -13.01
CA PHE A 226 -1.46 8.19 -12.38
C PHE A 226 -2.66 7.38 -12.91
N ALA A 227 -3.82 8.02 -13.07
CA ALA A 227 -5.01 7.40 -13.64
C ALA A 227 -4.75 6.87 -15.06
N GLY A 228 -4.03 7.64 -15.89
CA GLY A 228 -3.67 7.28 -17.26
C GLY A 228 -2.75 6.06 -17.40
N LEU A 229 -2.10 5.62 -16.32
CA LEU A 229 -1.29 4.40 -16.32
C LEU A 229 -2.09 3.12 -16.16
N GLY A 230 -3.33 3.22 -15.67
CA GLY A 230 -4.16 2.09 -15.31
C GLY A 230 -5.27 1.81 -16.31
N SER A 231 -6.37 1.27 -15.80
CA SER A 231 -7.59 0.96 -16.55
C SER A 231 -8.61 2.09 -16.40
N LYS A 232 -9.78 1.93 -17.02
CA LYS A 232 -10.90 2.88 -16.85
C LYS A 232 -11.42 2.94 -15.41
N THR A 233 -11.25 1.88 -14.63
CA THR A 233 -11.87 1.74 -13.31
C THR A 233 -10.88 1.75 -12.15
N GLN A 234 -9.58 1.65 -12.45
CA GLN A 234 -8.49 1.73 -11.49
C GLN A 234 -7.25 2.39 -12.12
N GLY A 235 -6.69 3.39 -11.45
CA GLY A 235 -5.45 4.03 -11.90
C GLY A 235 -4.18 3.28 -11.47
N GLY A 236 -3.08 3.57 -12.17
CA GLY A 236 -1.73 3.27 -11.71
C GLY A 236 -1.13 1.92 -12.12
N THR A 237 0.02 1.65 -11.51
CA THR A 237 0.68 0.34 -11.53
C THR A 237 0.41 -0.40 -10.21
N ARG A 238 0.83 -1.66 -10.15
CA ARG A 238 0.78 -2.50 -8.96
C ARG A 238 1.97 -3.46 -8.93
N LEU A 239 2.38 -3.81 -7.72
CA LEU A 239 3.31 -4.90 -7.42
C LEU A 239 2.54 -6.23 -7.31
N TYR A 240 2.86 -7.16 -8.19
CA TYR A 240 2.35 -8.53 -8.19
C TYR A 240 3.40 -9.45 -7.57
N SER A 241 3.00 -10.17 -6.52
CA SER A 241 3.85 -11.20 -5.90
C SER A 241 3.61 -12.51 -6.64
N VAL A 242 4.40 -12.80 -7.67
CA VAL A 242 4.23 -14.00 -8.50
C VAL A 242 5.07 -15.14 -7.93
N SER A 243 4.42 -16.24 -7.60
CA SER A 243 5.02 -17.41 -6.94
C SER A 243 4.47 -18.71 -7.52
N GLY A 244 5.03 -19.84 -7.06
CA GLY A 244 4.65 -21.16 -7.55
C GLY A 244 5.41 -21.54 -8.82
N HIS A 245 4.72 -22.18 -9.77
CA HIS A 245 5.30 -22.88 -10.91
C HIS A 245 5.58 -21.99 -12.13
N VAL A 246 6.10 -20.78 -11.92
CA VAL A 246 6.57 -19.89 -13.00
C VAL A 246 8.08 -20.03 -13.22
N VAL A 247 8.58 -19.64 -14.41
CA VAL A 247 10.02 -19.66 -14.71
C VAL A 247 10.77 -18.66 -13.84
N THR A 248 10.25 -17.44 -13.70
CA THR A 248 10.88 -16.35 -12.93
C THR A 248 9.92 -15.84 -11.86
N PRO A 249 9.87 -16.49 -10.67
CA PRO A 249 9.06 -15.99 -9.55
C PRO A 249 9.68 -14.73 -8.94
N GLY A 250 8.85 -13.84 -8.40
CA GLY A 250 9.32 -12.61 -7.78
C GLY A 250 8.25 -11.52 -7.70
N VAL A 251 8.68 -10.30 -7.37
CA VAL A 251 7.82 -9.12 -7.41
C VAL A 251 7.91 -8.51 -8.80
N VAL A 252 6.78 -8.46 -9.50
CA VAL A 252 6.66 -7.82 -10.83
C VAL A 252 5.85 -6.54 -10.67
N GLU A 253 6.39 -5.42 -11.15
CA GLU A 253 5.61 -4.18 -11.26
C GLU A 253 5.02 -4.05 -12.66
N ALA A 254 3.69 -3.95 -12.75
CA ALA A 254 3.00 -3.77 -14.01
C ALA A 254 1.81 -2.81 -13.87
N SER A 255 1.33 -2.28 -15.00
CA SER A 255 0.05 -1.56 -15.05
C SER A 255 -1.07 -2.48 -14.54
N VAL A 256 -2.05 -1.92 -13.82
CA VAL A 256 -3.25 -2.69 -13.42
C VAL A 256 -4.07 -3.16 -14.62
N SER A 257 -3.83 -2.60 -15.81
CA SER A 257 -4.43 -3.02 -17.08
C SER A 257 -3.78 -4.27 -17.70
N ILE A 258 -2.72 -4.82 -17.10
CA ILE A 258 -2.11 -6.07 -17.59
C ILE A 258 -3.12 -7.22 -17.49
N THR A 259 -3.05 -8.18 -18.42
CA THR A 259 -3.82 -9.43 -18.29
C THR A 259 -3.07 -10.43 -17.42
N LEU A 260 -3.79 -11.33 -16.76
CA LEU A 260 -3.17 -12.42 -16.01
C LEU A 260 -2.29 -13.31 -16.91
N ARG A 261 -2.72 -13.54 -18.16
CA ARG A 261 -1.90 -14.20 -19.19
C ARG A 261 -0.56 -13.50 -19.39
N SER A 262 -0.56 -12.20 -19.69
CA SER A 262 0.69 -11.47 -19.94
C SER A 262 1.57 -11.41 -18.71
N LEU A 263 0.99 -11.27 -17.52
CA LEU A 263 1.76 -11.33 -16.27
C LEU A 263 2.50 -12.68 -16.12
N ILE A 264 1.85 -13.80 -16.43
CA ILE A 264 2.45 -15.13 -16.30
C ILE A 264 3.45 -15.42 -17.42
N TYR A 265 3.05 -15.21 -18.68
CA TYR A 265 3.83 -15.65 -19.83
C TYR A 265 4.88 -14.63 -20.28
N ASP A 266 4.54 -13.33 -20.28
CA ASP A 266 5.42 -12.29 -20.79
C ASP A 266 6.39 -11.80 -19.69
N GLU A 267 5.88 -11.53 -18.49
CA GLU A 267 6.71 -10.99 -17.40
C GLU A 267 7.45 -12.09 -16.60
N CYS A 268 6.81 -13.25 -16.40
CA CYS A 268 7.40 -14.35 -15.59
C CYS A 268 7.97 -15.51 -16.42
N GLY A 269 7.94 -15.43 -17.75
CA GLY A 269 8.51 -16.43 -18.66
C GLY A 269 7.69 -17.72 -18.80
N GLY A 270 6.43 -17.73 -18.36
CA GLY A 270 5.53 -18.87 -18.46
C GLY A 270 5.74 -19.90 -17.34
N ILE A 271 5.35 -21.14 -17.62
CA ILE A 271 5.30 -22.22 -16.62
C ILE A 271 6.62 -22.97 -16.57
N SER A 272 7.13 -23.18 -15.36
CA SER A 272 8.36 -23.91 -15.09
C SER A 272 8.34 -25.33 -15.69
N ASN A 273 9.53 -25.83 -16.06
CA ASN A 273 9.75 -27.19 -16.55
C ASN A 273 8.96 -27.57 -17.82
N GLY A 274 8.61 -26.60 -18.67
CA GLY A 274 7.87 -26.85 -19.92
C GLY A 274 6.47 -27.42 -19.72
N ARG A 275 5.89 -27.25 -18.52
CA ARG A 275 4.54 -27.72 -18.20
C ARG A 275 3.50 -26.77 -18.79
N ARG A 276 2.24 -27.21 -18.73
CA ARG A 276 1.07 -26.38 -19.07
C ARG A 276 0.46 -25.83 -17.80
N LEU A 277 -0.10 -24.62 -17.88
CA LEU A 277 -0.88 -24.05 -16.79
C LEU A 277 -2.10 -24.95 -16.53
N LYS A 278 -2.38 -25.20 -15.24
CA LYS A 278 -3.61 -25.90 -14.81
C LYS A 278 -4.57 -24.94 -14.15
N ALA A 279 -4.07 -24.15 -13.21
CA ALA A 279 -4.85 -23.21 -12.44
C ALA A 279 -3.96 -22.12 -11.85
N VAL A 280 -4.55 -21.00 -11.45
CA VAL A 280 -3.85 -19.87 -10.83
C VAL A 280 -4.76 -19.20 -9.80
N VAL A 281 -4.18 -18.78 -8.68
CA VAL A 281 -4.83 -17.91 -7.70
C VAL A 281 -4.36 -16.47 -7.97
N PRO A 282 -5.20 -15.54 -8.44
CA PRO A 282 -4.73 -14.25 -8.95
C PRO A 282 -4.61 -13.13 -7.89
N GLY A 283 -5.11 -13.33 -6.67
CA GLY A 283 -5.26 -12.26 -5.68
C GLY A 283 -4.89 -12.61 -4.24
N GLY A 284 -4.18 -13.72 -4.01
CA GLY A 284 -3.94 -14.33 -2.69
C GLY A 284 -4.92 -15.47 -2.40
N ALA A 285 -4.67 -16.25 -1.36
CA ALA A 285 -5.45 -17.46 -1.03
C ALA A 285 -6.94 -17.20 -0.77
N SER A 286 -7.36 -15.97 -0.51
CA SER A 286 -8.78 -15.59 -0.44
C SER A 286 -9.49 -15.51 -1.81
N ALA A 287 -8.75 -15.49 -2.92
CA ALA A 287 -9.30 -15.36 -4.26
C ALA A 287 -9.73 -16.71 -4.85
N ALA A 288 -10.81 -16.70 -5.65
CA ALA A 288 -11.21 -17.88 -6.41
C ALA A 288 -10.13 -18.26 -7.43
N ILE A 289 -9.91 -19.56 -7.55
CA ILE A 289 -8.96 -20.14 -8.51
C ILE A 289 -9.52 -19.95 -9.92
N LEU A 290 -8.66 -19.51 -10.85
CA LEU A 290 -8.95 -19.51 -12.29
C LEU A 290 -8.27 -20.68 -12.98
N THR A 291 -8.95 -21.30 -13.94
CA THR A 291 -8.37 -22.32 -14.83
C THR A 291 -7.54 -21.67 -15.93
N ALA A 292 -6.80 -22.49 -16.69
CA ALA A 292 -5.91 -22.00 -17.74
C ALA A 292 -6.61 -21.25 -18.89
N ASP A 293 -7.90 -21.52 -19.12
CA ASP A 293 -8.76 -20.88 -20.11
C ASP A 293 -9.43 -19.59 -19.60
N GLU A 294 -9.34 -19.30 -18.30
CA GLU A 294 -9.95 -18.12 -17.66
C GLU A 294 -8.96 -16.95 -17.45
N ILE A 295 -7.68 -17.10 -17.83
CA ILE A 295 -6.63 -16.12 -17.51
C ILE A 295 -6.55 -14.90 -18.46
N ASP A 296 -7.42 -14.82 -19.46
CA ASP A 296 -7.55 -13.65 -20.34
C ASP A 296 -8.37 -12.54 -19.66
N VAL A 297 -8.00 -12.23 -18.43
CA VAL A 297 -8.66 -11.26 -17.55
C VAL A 297 -7.69 -10.15 -17.18
N THR A 298 -8.19 -8.91 -17.19
CA THR A 298 -7.46 -7.73 -16.72
C THR A 298 -7.27 -7.79 -15.20
N MET A 299 -6.08 -7.46 -14.73
CA MET A 299 -5.67 -7.57 -13.32
C MET A 299 -6.10 -6.39 -12.42
N ASP A 300 -7.01 -5.55 -12.90
CA ASP A 300 -7.66 -4.52 -12.09
C ASP A 300 -8.77 -5.13 -11.22
N VAL A 301 -9.25 -4.35 -10.24
CA VAL A 301 -10.27 -4.82 -9.28
C VAL A 301 -11.55 -5.30 -9.98
N ASP A 302 -12.03 -4.54 -10.97
CA ASP A 302 -13.30 -4.85 -11.63
C ASP A 302 -13.16 -5.98 -12.66
N GLY A 303 -12.04 -6.09 -13.38
CA GLY A 303 -11.75 -7.18 -14.31
C GLY A 303 -11.76 -8.54 -13.62
N LEU A 304 -10.99 -8.67 -12.53
CA LEU A 304 -10.96 -9.91 -11.74
C LEU A 304 -12.30 -10.21 -11.06
N LYS A 305 -13.01 -9.19 -10.59
CA LYS A 305 -14.38 -9.37 -10.05
C LYS A 305 -15.34 -9.92 -11.11
N ASN A 306 -15.28 -9.40 -12.33
CA ASN A 306 -16.14 -9.85 -13.43
C ASN A 306 -15.83 -11.28 -13.87
N ALA A 307 -14.60 -11.75 -13.66
CA ALA A 307 -14.20 -13.14 -13.84
C ALA A 307 -14.54 -14.05 -12.64
N GLY A 308 -15.33 -13.57 -11.67
CA GLY A 308 -15.74 -14.37 -10.51
C GLY A 308 -14.66 -14.58 -9.45
N THR A 309 -13.57 -13.81 -9.51
CA THR A 309 -12.46 -13.86 -8.54
C THR A 309 -12.21 -12.47 -7.95
N MET A 310 -11.03 -12.20 -7.40
CA MET A 310 -10.69 -10.89 -6.83
C MET A 310 -9.21 -10.55 -7.00
N ALA A 311 -8.92 -9.25 -7.12
CA ALA A 311 -7.55 -8.74 -7.16
C ALA A 311 -6.78 -8.93 -5.85
N GLY A 312 -7.51 -8.98 -4.72
CA GLY A 312 -6.99 -9.18 -3.38
C GLY A 312 -5.70 -8.41 -3.13
N SER A 313 -4.69 -9.05 -2.56
CA SER A 313 -3.38 -8.44 -2.27
C SER A 313 -2.39 -8.56 -3.44
N ALA A 314 -2.83 -9.03 -4.61
CA ALA A 314 -2.00 -9.34 -5.77
C ALA A 314 -0.90 -10.39 -5.52
N GLY A 315 -1.17 -11.33 -4.61
CA GLY A 315 -0.45 -12.60 -4.55
C GLY A 315 -0.90 -13.52 -5.70
N VAL A 316 -0.06 -13.70 -6.70
CA VAL A 316 -0.35 -14.57 -7.85
C VAL A 316 0.36 -15.90 -7.65
N ILE A 317 -0.40 -16.97 -7.43
CA ILE A 317 0.14 -18.32 -7.15
C ILE A 317 -0.20 -19.22 -8.33
N VAL A 318 0.84 -19.69 -9.03
CA VAL A 318 0.76 -20.49 -10.27
C VAL A 318 1.07 -21.97 -10.02
#